data_AF-A0A953I5K3-F1
#
_entry.id   AF-A0A953I5K3-F1
#
_cell.length_a   1.000
_cell.length_b   1.000
_cell.length_c   1.000
_cell.angle_alpha   90.00
_cell.angle_beta   90.00
_cell.angle_gamma   90.00
#
_symmetry.space_group_name_H-M   'P 1'
#
loop_
_entity.id
_entity.type
_entity.pdbx_description
1 polymer ?
#
loop_
_entity_poly.entity_id
_entity_poly.type
_entity_poly.pdbx_seq_one_letter_code
_entity_poly.pdbx_strand_id
1 'polypeptide(L)' 'MDLKERLEQHRAEERRLAWEGTFLDYFEIVKRNPAVADLAHARVYKMIMSAGVEKGPDGRS' A
#
# COMPACT_ATOMS: atom_id res chain seq x y z
N MET A 1 -20.35 -11.74 15.80
CA MET A 1 -20.03 -11.35 14.42
C MET A 1 -20.11 -12.58 13.54
N ASP A 2 -20.98 -12.53 12.55
CA ASP A 2 -21.13 -13.54 11.51
C ASP A 2 -20.07 -13.33 10.41
N LEU A 3 -19.67 -14.39 9.70
CA LEU A 3 -18.70 -14.33 8.60
C LEU A 3 -19.17 -13.37 7.50
N LYS A 4 -20.49 -13.33 7.24
CA LYS A 4 -21.10 -12.41 6.29
C LYS A 4 -20.83 -10.95 6.63
N GLU A 5 -20.94 -10.57 7.91
CA GLU A 5 -20.68 -9.20 8.37
C GLU A 5 -19.22 -8.80 8.15
N ARG A 6 -18.27 -9.70 8.43
CA ARG A 6 -16.83 -9.45 8.18
C ARG A 6 -16.51 -9.26 6.69
N LEU A 7 -17.14 -10.05 5.83
CA LEU A 7 -16.99 -9.93 4.36
C LEU A 7 -17.50 -8.59 3.84
N GLU A 8 -18.66 -8.14 4.32
CA GLU A 8 -19.21 -6.84 3.93
C GLU A 8 -18.39 -5.67 4.45
N GLN A 9 -17.85 -5.78 5.67
CA GLN A 9 -16.91 -4.79 6.21
C GLN A 9 -15.65 -4.68 5.36
N HIS A 10 -15.03 -5.82 5.01
CA HIS A 10 -13.85 -5.84 4.15
C HIS A 10 -14.11 -5.18 2.78
N ARG A 11 -15.23 -5.53 2.13
CA ARG A 11 -15.62 -4.92 0.85
C ARG A 11 -15.91 -3.42 0.97
N ALA A 12 -16.43 -2.97 2.10
CA ALA A 12 -16.66 -1.55 2.35
C ALA A 12 -15.34 -0.80 2.56
N GLU A 13 -14.37 -1.40 3.24
CA GLU A 13 -13.01 -0.86 3.40
C GLU A 13 -12.28 -0.78 2.05
N GLU A 14 -12.30 -1.83 1.23
CA GLU A 14 -11.71 -1.81 -0.11
C GLU A 14 -12.29 -0.70 -0.99
N ARG A 15 -13.61 -0.51 -0.96
CA ARG A 15 -14.28 0.57 -1.70
C ARG A 15 -13.86 1.97 -1.23
N ARG A 16 -13.55 2.14 0.05
CA ARG A 16 -13.05 3.42 0.59
C ARG A 16 -11.62 3.72 0.15
N LEU A 17 -10.83 2.68 -0.09
CA LEU A 17 -9.44 2.79 -0.56
C LEU A 17 -9.33 2.89 -2.08
N ALA A 18 -10.41 2.59 -2.81
CA ALA A 18 -10.45 2.73 -4.26
C ALA A 18 -10.29 4.20 -4.67
N TRP A 19 -9.47 4.42 -5.69
CA TRP A 19 -9.26 5.72 -6.30
C TRP A 19 -9.82 5.72 -7.73
N GLU A 20 -10.51 6.80 -8.10
CA GLU A 20 -11.03 7.06 -9.44
C GLU A 20 -10.78 8.53 -9.81
N GLY A 21 -10.37 8.79 -11.04
CA GLY A 21 -10.06 10.13 -11.53
C GLY A 21 -9.49 10.10 -12.94
N THR A 22 -9.16 11.27 -13.48
CA THR A 22 -8.53 11.37 -14.80
C THR A 22 -7.05 11.01 -14.73
N PHE A 23 -6.44 10.77 -15.88
CA PHE A 23 -4.99 10.62 -15.96
C PHE A 23 -4.24 11.85 -15.43
N LEU A 24 -4.77 13.07 -15.63
CA LEU A 24 -4.13 14.29 -15.15
C LEU A 24 -4.14 14.36 -13.61
N ASP A 25 -5.24 13.95 -12.97
CA ASP A 25 -5.32 13.86 -11.53
C ASP A 25 -4.31 12.86 -10.97
N TYR A 26 -4.18 11.69 -11.60
CA TYR A 26 -3.16 10.70 -11.25
C TYR A 26 -1.74 11.23 -11.45
N PHE A 27 -1.50 11.95 -12.56
CA PHE A 27 -0.19 12.52 -12.86
C PHE A 27 0.26 13.53 -11.79
N GLU A 28 -0.64 14.38 -11.31
CA GLU A 28 -0.33 15.32 -10.21
C GLU A 28 -0.03 14.59 -8.89
N ILE A 29 -0.67 13.44 -8.63
CA ILE A 29 -0.33 12.58 -7.47
C ILE A 29 1.10 12.05 -7.61
N VAL A 30 1.45 11.48 -8.76
CA VAL A 30 2.79 10.91 -9.02
C VAL A 30 3.86 12.00 -8.99
N LYS A 31 3.57 13.21 -9.48
CA LYS A 31 4.48 14.34 -9.41
C LYS A 31 4.80 14.76 -7.97
N ARG A 32 3.83 14.66 -7.06
CA ARG A 32 4.02 14.94 -5.61
C ARG A 32 4.70 13.79 -4.89
N ASN A 33 4.39 12.55 -5.27
CA ASN A 33 4.98 11.36 -4.70
C ASN A 33 5.26 10.31 -5.80
N PRO A 34 6.48 10.29 -6.36
CA PRO A 34 6.84 9.36 -7.42
C PRO A 34 6.72 7.88 -7.03
N ALA A 35 6.84 7.55 -5.73
CA ALA A 35 6.75 6.17 -5.24
C ALA A 35 5.36 5.53 -5.46
N VAL A 36 4.33 6.33 -5.74
CA VAL A 36 2.99 5.81 -6.09
C VAL A 36 3.05 4.98 -7.38
N ALA A 37 3.94 5.32 -8.31
CA ALA A 37 4.10 4.63 -9.59
C ALA A 37 5.15 3.50 -9.56
N ASP A 38 5.77 3.21 -8.40
CA ASP A 38 6.75 2.13 -8.28
C ASP A 38 6.15 0.75 -8.54
N LEU A 39 7.01 -0.23 -8.84
CA LEU A 39 6.62 -1.63 -8.88
C LEU A 39 6.08 -2.10 -7.53
N ALA A 40 5.06 -2.95 -7.53
CA ALA A 40 4.39 -3.41 -6.32
C ALA A 40 5.37 -4.01 -5.28
N HIS A 41 6.32 -4.84 -5.72
CA HIS A 41 7.32 -5.43 -4.83
C HIS A 41 8.26 -4.40 -4.21
N ALA A 42 8.62 -3.34 -4.94
CA ALA A 42 9.47 -2.27 -4.42
C ALA A 42 8.76 -1.46 -3.33
N ARG A 43 7.46 -1.20 -3.50
CA ARG A 43 6.64 -0.54 -2.47
C ARG A 43 6.55 -1.37 -1.20
N VAL A 44 6.26 -2.67 -1.33
CA VAL A 44 6.21 -3.60 -0.18
C VAL A 44 7.54 -3.64 0.56
N TYR A 45 8.65 -3.74 -0.18
CA TYR A 45 9.99 -3.70 0.42
C TYR A 45 10.21 -2.38 1.20
N LYS A 46 9.94 -1.22 0.58
CA LYS A 46 10.08 0.09 1.24
C LYS A 46 9.22 0.19 2.51
N MET A 47 7.98 -0.31 2.47
CA MET A 47 7.09 -0.33 3.64
C MET A 47 7.68 -1.14 4.79
N ILE A 48 8.15 -2.36 4.52
CA ILE A 48 8.78 -3.23 5.52
C ILE A 48 10.02 -2.55 6.11
N MET A 49 10.91 -2.04 5.24
CA MET A 49 12.12 -1.36 5.69
C MET A 49 11.81 -0.08 6.50
N SER A 50 10.75 0.64 6.17
CA SER A 50 10.35 1.87 6.88
C SER A 50 9.77 1.61 8.28
N ALA A 51 9.16 0.44 8.49
CA ALA A 51 8.68 0.02 9.81
C ALA A 51 9.83 -0.36 10.77
N GLY A 52 11.06 -0.48 10.24
CA GLY A 52 12.22 -0.96 10.95
C GLY A 52 12.35 -2.48 10.83
N VAL A 53 13.59 -2.95 10.67
CA VAL A 53 13.94 -4.37 10.66
C VAL A 53 15.07 -4.60 11.65
N GLU A 54 14.95 -5.63 12.48
CA GLU A 54 16.06 -6.07 13.33
C GLU A 54 17.01 -6.94 12.51
N LYS A 55 18.30 -6.59 12.53
CA LYS A 55 19.31 -7.47 11.95
C LYS A 55 19.50 -8.64 12.90
N GLY A 56 19.32 -9.86 12.38
CA GLY A 56 19.70 -11.06 13.12
C GLY A 56 21.19 -11.04 13.49
N PRO A 57 21.62 -11.84 14.48
CA PRO A 57 23.00 -11.86 14.99
C PRO A 57 24.07 -12.08 13.90
N ASP A 58 23.67 -12.60 12.75
CA ASP A 58 24.53 -12.98 11.63
C ASP A 58 24.78 -11.81 10.65
N GLY A 59 24.19 -10.64 10.89
CA GLY A 59 24.41 -9.42 10.11
C GLY A 59 23.91 -9.43 8.67
N ARG A 60 23.15 -10.46 8.26
CA ARG A 60 22.58 -10.54 6.91
C ARG A 60 21.21 -9.87 6.88
N SER A 61 21.07 -8.93 5.94
CA SER A 61 19.80 -8.28 5.56
C SER A 61 19.06 -9.11 4.52
#